data_AF-A0A971THS3-F1
#
_entry.id   AF-A0A971THS3-F1
#
_cell.length_a   1.000
_cell.length_b   1.000
_cell.length_c   1.000
_cell.angle_alpha   90.00
_cell.angle_beta   90.00
_cell.angle_gamma   90.00
#
_symmetry.space_group_name_H-M   'P 1'
#
loop_
_entity.id
_entity.type
_entity.pdbx_description
1 polymer ?
#
loop_
_entity_poly.entity_id
_entity_poly.type
_entity_poly.pdbx_seq_one_letter_code
_entity_poly.pdbx_strand_id
1 'polypeptide(L)'
;MNKSIFKGTIQLIQPRLRLIPSFDEASHTYWGYAIKIAGTIDNQETISSNQKIFSIGIGKAAQAKFDFKVNDTIYRCMPSWFRIRTWSR
;
A
#
# COMPACT_ATOMS: atom_id res chain seq x y z
N MET A 1 19.12 7.22 -10.00
CA MET A 1 18.33 6.18 -9.31
C MET A 1 17.58 6.86 -8.18
N ASN A 2 16.37 7.36 -8.45
CA ASN A 2 15.63 8.17 -7.47
C ASN A 2 14.85 7.25 -6.55
N LYS A 3 15.09 7.37 -5.25
CA LYS A 3 14.45 6.55 -4.22
C LYS A 3 13.36 7.40 -3.59
N SER A 4 12.11 6.99 -3.72
CA SER A 4 11.01 7.74 -3.16
C SER A 4 10.83 7.39 -1.68
N ILE A 5 10.96 8.38 -0.80
CA ILE A 5 10.74 8.24 0.64
C ILE A 5 9.28 8.61 0.91
N PHE A 6 8.51 7.71 1.51
CA PHE A 6 7.19 8.06 2.00
C PHE A 6 7.11 7.89 3.50
N LYS A 7 6.34 8.77 4.13
CA LYS A 7 6.04 8.75 5.55
C LYS A 7 4.55 8.98 5.74
N GLY A 8 3.90 8.11 6.50
CA GLY A 8 2.49 8.26 6.80
C GLY A 8 1.95 7.22 7.77
N THR A 9 0.71 7.43 8.16
CA THR A 9 -0.02 6.54 9.07
C THR A 9 -0.95 5.64 8.27
N ILE A 10 -0.98 4.35 8.60
CA ILE A 10 -1.86 3.38 7.98
C ILE A 10 -3.29 3.64 8.44
N GLN A 11 -4.17 3.92 7.48
CA GLN A 11 -5.61 4.07 7.74
C GLN A 11 -6.38 2.78 7.53
N LEU A 12 -5.97 1.96 6.56
CA LEU A 12 -6.70 0.75 6.20
C LEU A 12 -5.77 -0.28 5.60
N ILE A 13 -6.02 -1.55 5.89
CA ILE A 13 -5.36 -2.70 5.28
C ILE A 13 -6.44 -3.57 4.67
N GLN A 14 -6.39 -3.74 3.35
CA GLN A 14 -7.36 -4.54 2.60
C GLN A 14 -6.65 -5.73 1.94
N PRO A 15 -7.08 -6.98 2.17
CA PRO A 15 -6.54 -8.11 1.44
C PRO A 15 -6.89 -8.00 -0.06
N ARG A 16 -5.92 -8.25 -0.93
CA ARG A 16 -6.14 -8.27 -2.38
C ARG A 16 -6.48 -9.69 -2.80
N LEU A 17 -7.79 -9.97 -2.80
CA LEU A 17 -8.33 -11.21 -3.32
C LEU A 17 -8.40 -11.14 -4.85
N ARG A 18 -7.91 -12.18 -5.53
CA ARG A 18 -8.18 -12.40 -6.94
C ARG A 18 -9.18 -13.55 -7.02
N LEU A 19 -10.36 -13.31 -7.59
CA LEU A 19 -11.23 -14.40 -8.00
C LEU A 19 -10.58 -15.14 -9.17
N ILE A 20 -10.32 -16.43 -8.97
CA ILE A 20 -9.95 -17.40 -10.00
C ILE A 20 -11.25 -18.14 -10.35
N PRO A 21 -11.53 -18.48 -11.63
CA PRO A 21 -12.83 -19.03 -12.05
C PRO A 21 -13.03 -20.51 -11.68
N SER A 22 -12.61 -20.92 -10.48
CA SER A 22 -13.01 -22.19 -9.86
C SER A 22 -13.07 -21.96 -8.36
N PHE A 23 -14.26 -22.11 -7.78
CA PHE A 23 -14.55 -22.01 -6.35
C PHE A 23 -14.03 -23.26 -5.63
N ASP A 24 -12.72 -23.53 -5.73
CA ASP A 24 -12.06 -24.56 -4.94
C ASP A 24 -11.49 -23.88 -3.69
N GLU A 25 -12.11 -24.16 -2.54
CA GLU A 25 -11.89 -23.44 -1.28
C GLU A 25 -10.43 -23.53 -0.77
N ALA A 26 -9.68 -24.54 -1.24
CA ALA A 26 -8.32 -24.85 -0.83
C ALA A 26 -7.23 -23.96 -1.45
N SER A 27 -7.53 -23.24 -2.54
CA SER A 27 -6.49 -22.53 -3.34
C SER A 27 -6.67 -21.00 -3.39
N HIS A 28 -7.32 -20.41 -2.39
CA HIS A 28 -7.43 -18.95 -2.25
C HIS A 28 -6.06 -18.28 -2.02
N THR A 29 -5.30 -18.10 -3.08
CA THR A 29 -3.99 -17.47 -3.04
C THR A 29 -4.14 -15.96 -3.09
N TYR A 30 -4.28 -15.33 -1.92
CA TYR A 30 -4.20 -13.86 -1.79
C TYR A 30 -2.89 -13.33 -2.40
N TRP A 31 -2.94 -12.35 -3.29
CA TRP A 31 -1.70 -11.80 -3.86
C TRP A 31 -0.92 -10.93 -2.85
N GLY A 32 -1.60 -10.45 -1.81
CA GLY A 32 -1.03 -9.61 -0.77
C GLY A 32 -2.09 -8.68 -0.20
N TYR A 33 -1.65 -7.51 0.27
CA TYR A 33 -2.51 -6.50 0.88
C TYR A 33 -2.36 -5.15 0.17
N ALA A 34 -3.45 -4.39 0.12
CA ALA A 34 -3.47 -2.98 -0.24
C ALA A 34 -3.56 -2.18 1.05
N ILE A 35 -2.57 -1.33 1.31
CA ILE A 35 -2.51 -0.48 2.49
C ILE A 35 -2.81 0.94 2.06
N LYS A 36 -3.83 1.55 2.66
CA LYS A 36 -4.17 2.96 2.50
C LYS A 36 -3.44 3.76 3.57
N ILE A 37 -2.65 4.73 3.15
CA ILE A 37 -1.75 5.51 4.00
C ILE A 37 -2.09 6.98 3.85
N ALA A 38 -2.25 7.67 4.97
CA ALA A 38 -2.30 9.12 5.00
C ALA A 38 -0.89 9.67 5.27
N GLY A 39 -0.29 10.35 4.30
CA GLY A 39 1.13 10.72 4.37
C GLY A 39 1.65 11.52 3.19
N THR A 40 2.92 11.93 3.28
CA THR A 40 3.63 12.58 2.17
C THR A 40 4.57 11.61 1.48
N ILE A 41 4.85 11.87 0.20
CA ILE A 41 5.85 11.19 -0.61
C ILE A 41 6.89 12.24 -1.00
N ASP A 42 8.17 11.95 -0.81
CA ASP A 42 9.33 12.78 -1.23
C ASP A 42 9.32 14.23 -0.74
N ASN A 43 8.72 14.47 0.43
CA ASN A 43 8.44 15.82 0.95
C ASN A 43 7.64 16.70 -0.03
N GLN A 44 7.13 16.14 -1.11
CA GLN A 44 6.20 16.78 -2.00
C GLN A 44 4.81 16.60 -1.38
N GLU A 45 4.21 17.73 -1.00
CA GLU A 45 2.77 17.83 -0.84
C GLU A 45 2.18 17.41 -2.19
N THR A 46 1.74 16.16 -2.27
CA THR A 46 1.43 15.52 -3.54
C THR A 46 0.18 16.21 -4.10
N ILE A 47 0.47 17.15 -5.00
CA ILE A 47 -0.25 17.66 -6.16
C ILE A 47 -1.72 17.25 -6.22
N SER A 48 -2.56 18.29 -6.28
CA SER A 48 -4.02 18.28 -6.39
C SER A 48 -4.74 18.16 -5.05
N SER A 49 -4.88 19.32 -4.40
CA SER A 49 -6.11 19.71 -3.70
C SER A 49 -6.88 18.57 -3.02
N ASN A 50 -6.52 18.35 -1.75
CA ASN A 50 -7.41 17.94 -0.66
C ASN A 50 -7.37 16.48 -0.15
N GLN A 51 -6.57 15.56 -0.68
CA GLN A 51 -6.44 14.24 -0.04
C GLN A 51 -5.00 13.70 -0.04
N LYS A 52 -4.32 13.88 1.12
CA LYS A 52 -2.99 13.33 1.47
C LYS A 52 -3.04 11.81 1.69
N ILE A 53 -3.78 11.07 0.87
CA ILE A 53 -4.05 9.64 1.05
C ILE A 53 -3.67 8.89 -0.22
N PHE A 54 -2.77 7.92 -0.10
CA PHE A 54 -2.35 7.06 -1.20
C PHE A 54 -2.41 5.58 -0.79
N SER A 55 -2.40 4.69 -1.77
CA SER A 55 -2.45 3.24 -1.53
C SER A 55 -1.20 2.54 -2.04
N ILE A 56 -0.64 1.64 -1.24
CA ILE A 56 0.49 0.78 -1.63
C ILE A 56 0.07 -0.68 -1.64
N GLY A 57 0.63 -1.45 -2.58
CA GLY A 57 0.51 -2.91 -2.57
C GLY A 57 1.70 -3.53 -1.85
N ILE A 58 1.44 -4.45 -0.92
CA ILE A 58 2.46 -5.26 -0.25
C ILE A 58 2.18 -6.74 -0.49
N GLY A 59 3.24 -7.56 -0.52
CA GLY A 59 3.11 -9.02 -0.61
C GLY A 59 2.88 -9.69 0.76
N LYS A 60 2.44 -10.96 0.76
CA LYS A 60 2.23 -11.74 2.00
C LYS A 60 3.46 -11.76 2.92
N ALA A 61 4.65 -11.94 2.34
CA ALA A 61 5.91 -11.97 3.10
C ALA A 61 6.20 -10.65 3.82
N ALA A 62 5.80 -9.52 3.23
CA ALA A 62 5.96 -8.22 3.88
C ALA A 62 4.97 -8.05 5.04
N GLN A 63 3.72 -8.48 4.89
CA GLN A 63 2.76 -8.47 5.99
C GLN A 63 3.23 -9.38 7.13
N ALA A 64 3.68 -10.61 6.84
CA ALA A 64 4.13 -11.55 7.87
C ALA A 64 5.37 -11.08 8.64
N LYS A 65 6.28 -10.35 7.97
CA LYS A 65 7.52 -9.84 8.58
C LYS A 65 7.30 -8.60 9.45
N PHE A 66 6.44 -7.69 9.01
CA PHE A 66 6.27 -6.38 9.64
C PHE A 66 4.97 -6.25 10.44
N ASP A 67 4.05 -7.21 10.31
CA ASP A 67 2.75 -7.26 11.00
C ASP A 67 2.02 -5.91 11.01
N PHE A 68 1.90 -5.28 9.82
CA PHE A 68 1.33 -3.94 9.70
C PHE A 68 -0.07 -3.88 10.32
N LYS A 69 -0.30 -2.87 11.16
CA LYS A 69 -1.61 -2.59 11.79
C LYS A 69 -2.14 -1.23 11.38
N VAL A 70 -3.45 -1.07 11.52
CA VAL A 70 -4.10 0.25 11.40
C VAL A 70 -3.59 1.15 12.53
N ASN A 71 -3.34 2.41 12.22
CA ASN A 71 -2.68 3.43 13.06
C ASN A 71 -1.17 3.30 13.22
N ASP A 72 -0.51 2.32 12.60
CA ASP A 72 0.94 2.29 12.56
C ASP A 72 1.50 3.41 11.69
N THR A 73 2.56 4.06 12.18
CA THR A 73 3.31 5.05 11.42
C THR A 73 4.48 4.39 10.73
N ILE A 74 4.48 4.43 9.41
CA ILE A 74 5.53 3.80 8.60
C ILE A 74 6.38 4.87 7.89
N TYR A 75 7.69 4.66 7.94
CA TYR A 75 8.65 5.35 7.11
C TYR A 75 9.28 4.29 6.21
N ARG A 76 9.16 4.44 4.89
CA ARG A 76 9.78 3.47 3.98
C ARG A 76 10.25 4.15 2.72
N CYS A 77 11.26 3.53 2.14
CA CYS A 77 11.94 4.04 0.99
C CYS A 77 11.74 3.02 -0.14
N MET A 78 10.97 3.40 -1.15
CA MET A 78 10.64 2.57 -2.29
C MET A 78 11.54 2.89 -3.48
N PRO A 79 11.94 1.87 -4.27
CA PRO A 79 12.59 2.12 -5.55
C PRO A 79 11.60 2.79 -6.51
N SER A 80 12.08 3.71 -7.35
CA SER A 80 11.27 4.56 -8.26
C SER A 80 10.31 3.80 -9.20
N TRP A 81 10.55 2.51 -9.47
CA TRP A 81 9.68 1.67 -10.31
C TRP A 81 8.42 1.14 -9.59
N PHE A 82 8.28 1.38 -8.28
CA PHE A 82 7.09 1.00 -7.53
C PHE A 82 5.94 1.96 -7.86
N ARG A 83 4.94 1.48 -8.62
CA ARG A 83 3.80 2.30 -9.09
C ARG A 83 2.81 2.56 -7.95
N ILE A 84 2.92 3.73 -7.32
CA ILE A 84 1.93 4.25 -6.38
C ILE A 84 0.69 4.62 -7.19
N ARG A 85 -0.47 4.03 -6.88
CA ARG A 85 -1.75 4.49 -7.43
C ARG A 85 -2.29 5.56 -6.49
N THR A 86 -2.16 6.82 -6.87
CA THR A 86 -2.94 7.91 -6.30
C THR A 86 -4.35 7.83 -6.89
N TRP A 87 -5.37 7.82 -6.05
CA TRP A 87 -6.74 8.00 -6.49
C TRP A 87 -7.02 9.50 -6.45
N SER A 88 -7.17 10.14 -7.61
CA SER A 88 -8.03 11.32 -7.68
C SER A 88 -9.46 10.80 -7.76
N ARG A 89 -10.34 11.28 -6.89
CA ARG A 89 -11.78 11.21 -7.18
C ARG A 89 -12.06 12.03 -8.43
#